data_AF-A0A7Y3FK06-F1
#
_entry.id   AF-A0A7Y3FK06-F1
#
_cell.length_a   1.000
_cell.length_b   1.000
_cell.length_c   1.000
_cell.angle_alpha   90.00
_cell.angle_beta   90.00
_cell.angle_gamma   90.00
#
_symmetry.space_group_name_H-M   'P 1'
#
loop_
_entity.id
_entity.type
_entity.pdbx_description
1 polymer ?
#
loop_
_entity_poly.entity_id
_entity_poly.type
_entity_poly.pdbx_seq_one_letter_code
_entity_poly.pdbx_strand_id
1 'polypeptide(L)'
;GGGGTGGTPGATVSVGGIAWGFTLPGQGGYDRIAGAAISVLEMPDLSTTSDENGAFTLEGVPVGSQATFVMEHERYPLTYTKTHTIPDTDIVDLTFQVPNTGLYSVIEIQLGIVSDPDKCQMVSTFTRDGRTIGDAGHHGQAGAVLTIEAPDGAVYEEGPIYFGDNVVPDRARTYASLDGGVLVINADPGDYTLGASCLSDPDQMAAFVAEYPPETYPDEDLRCQTEDVQFDSVLMKCRAGVFLNASPSYGLQAQPAE
;
A
#
# COMPACT_ATOMS: atom_id res chain seq x y z
N GLY A 1 23.42 -43.80 22.18
CA GLY A 1 23.58 -42.64 21.30
C GLY A 1 22.22 -42.26 20.80
N GLY A 2 21.69 -41.12 21.26
CA GLY A 2 20.39 -40.61 20.82
C GLY A 2 20.56 -39.87 19.49
N GLY A 3 19.83 -40.33 18.47
CA GLY A 3 19.79 -39.68 17.16
C GLY A 3 19.01 -38.37 17.26
N GLY A 4 19.69 -37.27 16.93
CA GLY A 4 19.04 -36.00 16.67
C GLY A 4 18.27 -36.10 15.35
N THR A 5 16.96 -35.91 15.42
CA THR A 5 16.14 -35.64 14.24
C THR A 5 16.48 -34.24 13.76
N GLY A 6 17.44 -34.14 12.84
CA GLY A 6 17.64 -32.94 12.04
C GLY A 6 16.40 -32.73 11.18
N GLY A 7 15.48 -31.88 11.64
CA GLY A 7 14.41 -31.39 10.80
C GLY A 7 15.03 -30.72 9.59
N THR A 8 14.59 -31.09 8.39
CA THR A 8 14.98 -30.41 7.16
C THR A 8 14.71 -28.92 7.35
N PRO A 9 15.69 -28.02 7.13
CA PRO A 9 15.42 -26.59 7.13
C PRO A 9 14.24 -26.33 6.20
N GLY A 10 13.22 -25.61 6.68
CA GLY A 10 12.07 -25.24 5.86
C GLY A 10 12.54 -24.48 4.61
N ALA A 11 11.79 -24.60 3.51
CA ALA A 11 12.10 -23.84 2.31
C ALA A 11 12.05 -22.33 2.62
N THR A 12 13.02 -21.60 2.09
CA THR A 12 13.13 -20.15 2.23
C THR A 12 13.33 -19.50 0.88
N VAL A 13 12.90 -18.25 0.74
CA VAL A 13 13.08 -17.41 -0.45
C VAL A 13 13.83 -16.14 -0.11
N SER A 14 14.28 -15.44 -1.15
CA SER A 14 14.76 -14.06 -1.07
C SER A 14 13.61 -13.07 -1.31
N VAL A 15 13.66 -11.94 -0.61
CA VAL A 15 12.74 -10.83 -0.80
C VAL A 15 13.55 -9.58 -1.12
N GLY A 16 13.48 -9.18 -2.39
CA GLY A 16 14.08 -7.98 -2.94
C GLY A 16 13.05 -6.91 -3.24
N GLY A 17 13.53 -5.67 -3.29
CA GLY A 17 12.65 -4.53 -3.46
C GLY A 17 13.39 -3.21 -3.47
N ILE A 18 12.62 -2.12 -3.46
CA ILE A 18 13.15 -0.77 -3.37
C ILE A 18 12.39 0.06 -2.34
N ALA A 19 13.15 0.80 -1.53
CA ALA A 19 12.66 1.84 -0.64
C ALA A 19 12.58 3.19 -1.38
N TRP A 20 11.35 3.62 -1.68
CA TRP A 20 11.04 4.86 -2.38
C TRP A 20 10.56 5.94 -1.41
N GLY A 21 11.13 7.13 -1.55
CA GLY A 21 10.54 8.34 -0.99
C GLY A 21 9.45 8.85 -1.92
N PHE A 22 8.24 8.97 -1.39
CA PHE A 22 7.13 9.60 -2.07
C PHE A 22 7.42 11.10 -2.28
N THR A 23 7.16 11.58 -3.49
CA THR A 23 7.29 12.98 -3.88
C THR A 23 6.05 13.41 -4.65
N LEU A 24 5.68 14.68 -4.54
CA LEU A 24 4.56 15.21 -5.32
C LEU A 24 4.96 15.38 -6.80
N PRO A 25 4.00 15.31 -7.74
CA PRO A 25 4.27 15.58 -9.15
C PRO A 25 5.01 16.90 -9.37
N GLY A 26 5.99 16.88 -10.27
CA GLY A 26 6.82 18.06 -10.59
C GLY A 26 8.02 18.30 -9.66
N GLN A 27 8.25 17.46 -8.64
CA GLN A 27 9.39 17.59 -7.72
C GLN A 27 10.60 16.69 -8.03
N GLY A 28 10.64 16.05 -9.21
CA GLY A 28 11.87 15.38 -9.71
C GLY A 28 11.91 13.86 -9.61
N GLY A 29 10.76 13.18 -9.66
CA GLY A 29 10.68 11.71 -9.57
C GLY A 29 10.71 11.22 -8.12
N TYR A 30 10.55 9.91 -7.93
CA TYR A 30 10.61 9.31 -6.60
C TYR A 30 12.04 9.41 -6.02
N ASP A 31 12.14 9.78 -4.75
CA ASP A 31 13.39 9.76 -4.01
C ASP A 31 13.81 8.31 -3.72
N ARG A 32 15.11 8.04 -3.57
CA ARG A 32 15.62 6.71 -3.22
C ARG A 32 16.14 6.73 -1.80
N ILE A 33 15.62 5.85 -0.96
CA ILE A 33 15.94 5.85 0.47
C ILE A 33 17.13 4.93 0.72
N ALA A 34 18.34 5.48 0.65
CA ALA A 34 19.56 4.77 0.99
C ALA A 34 19.75 4.62 2.52
N GLY A 35 20.32 3.50 2.94
CA GLY A 35 20.67 3.26 4.35
C GLY A 35 19.49 3.01 5.28
N ALA A 36 18.30 2.71 4.76
CA ALA A 36 17.16 2.31 5.57
C ALA A 36 17.35 0.90 6.10
N ALA A 37 17.06 0.69 7.39
CA ALA A 37 17.00 -0.65 7.95
C ALA A 37 15.68 -1.30 7.54
N ILE A 38 15.77 -2.46 6.88
CA ILE A 38 14.61 -3.26 6.46
C ILE A 38 14.58 -4.53 7.28
N SER A 39 13.45 -4.85 7.90
CA SER A 39 13.28 -6.07 8.70
C SER A 39 11.89 -6.68 8.51
N VAL A 40 11.66 -7.84 9.13
CA VAL A 40 10.34 -8.49 9.14
C VAL A 40 9.76 -8.42 10.55
N LEU A 41 8.55 -7.85 10.69
CA LEU A 41 7.90 -7.63 11.99
C LEU A 41 7.76 -8.92 12.81
N GLU A 42 7.41 -10.02 12.16
CA GLU A 42 7.22 -11.33 12.76
C GLU A 42 8.54 -12.06 13.04
N MET A 43 9.63 -11.64 12.40
CA MET A 43 10.95 -12.27 12.43
C MET A 43 12.05 -11.19 12.45
N PRO A 44 12.17 -10.40 13.54
CA PRO A 44 13.00 -9.19 13.55
C PRO A 44 14.50 -9.46 13.38
N ASP A 45 14.95 -10.68 13.64
CA ASP A 45 16.34 -11.10 13.38
C ASP A 45 16.66 -11.16 11.86
N LEU A 46 15.64 -11.29 11.01
CA LEU A 46 15.78 -11.15 9.57
C LEU A 46 15.74 -9.66 9.21
N SER A 47 16.91 -9.14 8.83
CA SER A 47 17.07 -7.74 8.45
C SER A 47 18.14 -7.55 7.39
N THR A 48 18.05 -6.43 6.69
CA THR A 48 19.00 -5.96 5.69
C THR A 48 19.03 -4.43 5.70
N THR A 49 19.84 -3.82 4.84
CA THR A 49 19.92 -2.36 4.69
C THR A 49 19.84 -2.01 3.21
N SER A 50 19.07 -0.98 2.87
CA SER A 50 19.00 -0.51 1.49
C SER A 50 20.30 0.15 1.03
N ASP A 51 20.67 -0.10 -0.22
CA ASP A 51 21.87 0.45 -0.85
C ASP A 51 21.70 1.92 -1.27
N GLU A 52 22.70 2.48 -1.97
CA GLU A 52 22.68 3.86 -2.45
C GLU A 52 21.52 4.18 -3.42
N ASN A 53 20.92 3.17 -4.04
CA ASN A 53 19.77 3.28 -4.93
C ASN A 53 18.45 2.94 -4.21
N GLY A 54 18.49 2.75 -2.89
CA GLY A 54 17.35 2.30 -2.08
C GLY A 54 16.98 0.83 -2.30
N ALA A 55 17.73 0.08 -3.11
CA ALA A 55 17.47 -1.33 -3.37
C ALA A 55 17.91 -2.17 -2.17
N PHE A 56 17.19 -3.26 -1.91
CA PHE A 56 17.54 -4.19 -0.84
C PHE A 56 17.24 -5.62 -1.25
N THR A 57 17.87 -6.57 -0.55
CA THR A 57 17.54 -7.99 -0.62
C THR A 57 17.67 -8.58 0.78
N LEU A 58 16.66 -9.31 1.21
CA LEU A 58 16.58 -9.99 2.48
C LEU A 58 16.43 -11.49 2.22
N GLU A 59 17.38 -12.26 2.70
CA GLU A 59 17.47 -13.71 2.47
C GLU A 59 16.83 -14.51 3.60
N GLY A 60 16.40 -15.73 3.29
CA GLY A 60 16.01 -16.69 4.32
C GLY A 60 14.59 -16.53 4.86
N VAL A 61 13.70 -15.87 4.11
CA VAL A 61 12.30 -15.73 4.52
C VAL A 61 11.56 -17.06 4.32
N PRO A 62 10.94 -17.66 5.35
CA PRO A 62 10.29 -18.96 5.21
C PRO A 62 9.06 -18.92 4.29
N VAL A 63 9.00 -19.87 3.35
CA VAL A 63 7.83 -20.06 2.46
C VAL A 63 6.57 -20.35 3.28
N GLY A 64 5.46 -19.73 2.90
CA GLY A 64 4.15 -19.88 3.55
C GLY A 64 4.00 -19.12 4.87
N SER A 65 5.04 -18.43 5.34
CA SER A 65 4.94 -17.56 6.51
C SER A 65 4.18 -16.26 6.19
N GLN A 66 3.66 -15.61 7.23
CA GLN A 66 3.19 -14.23 7.14
C GLN A 66 4.37 -13.30 7.45
N ALA A 67 4.58 -12.30 6.59
CA ALA A 67 5.65 -11.33 6.73
C ALA A 67 5.13 -9.91 6.47
N THR A 68 5.28 -9.04 7.46
CA THR A 68 5.09 -7.59 7.35
C THR A 68 6.46 -6.95 7.33
N PHE A 69 6.82 -6.30 6.24
CA PHE A 69 8.14 -5.69 6.12
C PHE A 69 8.12 -4.30 6.77
N VAL A 70 9.17 -4.03 7.53
CA VAL A 70 9.36 -2.81 8.30
C VAL A 70 10.51 -2.03 7.68
N MET A 71 10.34 -0.73 7.54
CA MET A 71 11.40 0.21 7.17
C MET A 71 11.58 1.25 8.26
N GLU A 72 12.81 1.36 8.74
CA GLU A 72 13.25 2.39 9.68
C GLU A 72 14.31 3.28 9.04
N HIS A 73 14.10 4.59 9.13
CA HIS A 73 15.06 5.59 8.68
C HIS A 73 14.77 6.94 9.35
N GLU A 74 15.77 7.67 9.84
CA GLU A 74 15.60 8.91 10.65
C GLU A 74 14.79 10.03 9.95
N ARG A 75 14.83 10.10 8.62
CA ARG A 75 14.12 11.09 7.80
C ARG A 75 12.66 10.72 7.45
N TYR A 76 12.21 9.51 7.77
CA TYR A 76 10.91 8.96 7.39
C TYR A 76 10.18 8.41 8.63
N PRO A 77 8.84 8.37 8.64
CA PRO A 77 8.11 7.67 9.69
C PRO A 77 8.43 6.17 9.67
N LEU A 78 8.30 5.52 10.83
CA LEU A 78 8.32 4.06 10.92
C LEU A 78 7.26 3.51 9.98
N THR A 79 7.68 2.70 9.00
CA THR A 79 6.81 2.30 7.91
C THR A 79 6.64 0.80 7.83
N TYR A 80 5.40 0.33 7.72
CA TYR A 80 5.09 -1.08 7.42
C TYR A 80 4.48 -1.22 6.01
N THR A 81 4.76 -2.34 5.36
CA THR A 81 3.98 -2.80 4.20
C THR A 81 2.64 -3.38 4.65
N LYS A 82 1.82 -3.87 3.69
CA LYS A 82 0.81 -4.89 4.04
C LYS A 82 1.49 -6.15 4.59
N THR A 83 0.72 -7.02 5.22
CA THR A 83 1.19 -8.39 5.51
C THR A 83 1.14 -9.22 4.22
N HIS A 84 2.22 -9.93 3.94
CA HIS A 84 2.35 -10.83 2.79
C HIS A 84 2.32 -12.28 3.26
N THR A 85 1.62 -13.13 2.50
CA THR A 85 1.89 -14.57 2.52
C THR A 85 3.08 -14.84 1.61
N ILE A 86 4.17 -15.37 2.17
CA ILE A 86 5.40 -15.59 1.40
C ILE A 86 5.22 -16.76 0.42
N PRO A 87 5.39 -16.53 -0.89
CA PRO A 87 5.25 -17.58 -1.90
C PRO A 87 6.44 -18.53 -1.89
N ASP A 88 6.40 -19.56 -2.73
CA ASP A 88 7.50 -20.51 -2.95
C ASP A 88 8.51 -20.01 -4.01
N THR A 89 8.40 -18.74 -4.41
CA THR A 89 9.27 -18.04 -5.34
C THR A 89 9.82 -16.76 -4.72
N ASP A 90 10.93 -16.26 -5.27
CA ASP A 90 11.49 -14.99 -4.83
C ASP A 90 10.55 -13.81 -5.13
N ILE A 91 10.44 -12.88 -4.17
CA ILE A 91 9.79 -11.59 -4.37
C ILE A 91 10.86 -10.61 -4.82
N VAL A 92 10.65 -9.86 -5.90
CA VAL A 92 11.70 -8.98 -6.49
C VAL A 92 11.33 -7.51 -6.54
N ASP A 93 10.09 -7.16 -6.26
CA ASP A 93 9.52 -5.82 -6.44
C ASP A 93 8.82 -5.30 -5.16
N LEU A 94 9.20 -5.81 -3.98
CA LEU A 94 8.67 -5.31 -2.72
C LEU A 94 8.92 -3.80 -2.62
N THR A 95 7.86 -3.03 -2.40
CA THR A 95 7.92 -1.58 -2.53
C THR A 95 7.54 -0.94 -1.20
N PHE A 96 8.47 -0.17 -0.64
CA PHE A 96 8.11 0.88 0.31
C PHE A 96 7.94 2.16 -0.46
N GLN A 97 6.83 2.87 -0.24
CA GLN A 97 6.64 4.21 -0.76
C GLN A 97 6.16 5.07 0.40
N VAL A 98 6.97 6.04 0.83
CA VAL A 98 6.68 6.80 2.05
C VAL A 98 7.06 8.27 1.88
N PRO A 99 6.21 9.22 2.27
CA PRO A 99 6.62 10.62 2.31
C PRO A 99 7.69 10.82 3.37
N ASN A 100 8.71 11.63 3.07
CA ASN A 100 9.61 12.08 4.13
C ASN A 100 8.83 12.90 5.17
N THR A 101 9.37 13.01 6.38
CA THR A 101 8.73 13.70 7.51
C THR A 101 8.29 15.13 7.18
N GLY A 102 9.05 15.86 6.35
CA GLY A 102 8.67 17.22 5.92
C GLY A 102 7.44 17.25 5.02
N LEU A 103 7.39 16.39 4.00
CA LEU A 103 6.23 16.26 3.11
C LEU A 103 5.02 15.72 3.87
N TYR A 104 5.24 14.78 4.79
CA TYR A 104 4.21 14.26 5.67
C TYR A 104 3.50 15.39 6.43
N SER A 105 4.25 16.29 7.07
CA SER A 105 3.68 17.45 7.75
C SER A 105 2.99 18.45 6.82
N VAL A 106 3.44 18.60 5.58
CA VAL A 106 2.74 19.45 4.59
C VAL A 106 1.37 18.86 4.23
N ILE A 107 1.29 17.53 4.06
CA ILE A 107 0.03 16.84 3.79
C ILE A 107 -0.93 17.00 4.97
N GLU A 108 -0.45 16.85 6.21
CA GLU A 108 -1.25 17.10 7.42
C GLU A 108 -1.86 18.52 7.42
N ILE A 109 -1.04 19.55 7.16
CA ILE A 109 -1.50 20.95 7.08
C ILE A 109 -2.55 21.12 5.98
N GLN A 110 -2.30 20.55 4.80
CA GLN A 110 -3.22 20.65 3.65
C GLN A 110 -4.58 20.00 3.95
N LEU A 111 -4.59 18.90 4.71
CA LEU A 111 -5.81 18.20 5.09
C LEU A 111 -6.46 18.78 6.36
N GLY A 112 -5.79 19.68 7.07
CA GLY A 112 -6.23 20.18 8.37
C GLY A 112 -6.30 19.08 9.43
N ILE A 113 -5.39 18.11 9.33
CA ILE A 113 -5.32 16.93 10.22
C ILE A 113 -4.07 17.04 11.09
N VAL A 114 -4.13 16.44 12.28
CA VAL A 114 -2.95 16.23 13.14
C VAL A 114 -2.84 14.73 13.39
N SER A 115 -1.71 14.12 13.02
CA SER A 115 -1.50 12.70 13.33
C SER A 115 -1.30 12.50 14.82
N ASP A 116 -2.01 11.53 15.37
CA ASP A 116 -1.85 11.08 16.75
C ASP A 116 -0.75 10.01 16.81
N PRO A 117 0.33 10.21 17.59
CA PRO A 117 1.41 9.22 17.73
C PRO A 117 0.95 7.91 18.37
N ASP A 118 -0.20 7.86 19.05
CA ASP A 118 -0.76 6.64 19.62
C ASP A 118 -1.64 5.87 18.61
N LYS A 119 -1.80 6.40 17.39
CA LYS A 119 -2.58 5.82 16.28
C LYS A 119 -1.68 5.48 15.10
N CYS A 120 -2.24 4.77 14.12
CA CYS A 120 -1.57 4.52 12.85
C CYS A 120 -2.26 5.24 11.68
N GLN A 121 -1.56 5.22 10.56
CA GLN A 121 -1.90 5.95 9.35
C GLN A 121 -1.82 4.94 8.21
N MET A 122 -2.92 4.63 7.55
CA MET A 122 -2.96 3.61 6.51
C MET A 122 -3.17 4.23 5.14
N VAL A 123 -2.35 3.80 4.20
CA VAL A 123 -2.41 4.18 2.79
C VAL A 123 -2.49 2.90 1.96
N SER A 124 -3.32 2.94 0.93
CA SER A 124 -3.38 1.87 -0.05
C SER A 124 -3.62 2.46 -1.44
N THR A 125 -3.35 1.66 -2.46
CA THR A 125 -3.67 1.97 -3.84
C THR A 125 -4.67 0.95 -4.36
N PHE A 126 -5.78 1.38 -4.95
CA PHE A 126 -6.59 0.54 -5.83
C PHE A 126 -5.82 0.37 -7.12
N THR A 127 -5.20 -0.78 -7.34
CA THR A 127 -4.27 -0.97 -8.45
C THR A 127 -4.98 -1.65 -9.59
N ARG A 128 -4.82 -1.15 -10.80
CA ARG A 128 -5.37 -1.76 -12.01
C ARG A 128 -4.75 -3.13 -12.25
N ASP A 129 -5.50 -3.99 -12.92
CA ASP A 129 -5.03 -5.33 -13.29
C ASP A 129 -3.70 -5.28 -14.04
N GLY A 130 -2.76 -6.10 -13.60
CA GLY A 130 -1.41 -6.22 -14.16
C GLY A 130 -0.50 -4.99 -14.02
N ARG A 131 -0.88 -3.97 -13.23
CA ARG A 131 -0.06 -2.76 -13.03
C ARG A 131 0.72 -2.78 -11.73
N THR A 132 1.85 -2.09 -11.74
CA THR A 132 2.79 -1.93 -10.63
C THR A 132 3.29 -0.49 -10.55
N ILE A 133 4.04 -0.17 -9.48
CA ILE A 133 4.66 1.17 -9.35
C ILE A 133 5.69 1.48 -10.45
N GLY A 134 6.22 0.46 -11.12
CA GLY A 134 7.22 0.61 -12.18
C GLY A 134 6.65 0.95 -13.55
N ASP A 135 5.34 0.81 -13.73
CA ASP A 135 4.68 1.04 -15.01
C ASP A 135 4.51 2.53 -15.30
N ALA A 136 4.58 2.89 -16.58
CA ALA A 136 4.36 4.26 -17.01
C ALA A 136 2.87 4.64 -16.91
N GLY A 137 2.60 5.88 -16.50
CA GLY A 137 1.26 6.44 -16.44
C GLY A 137 0.55 6.14 -15.12
N HIS A 138 -0.77 6.17 -15.17
CA HIS A 138 -1.64 5.95 -14.02
C HIS A 138 -1.82 4.45 -13.75
N HIS A 139 -1.58 4.05 -12.52
CA HIS A 139 -1.72 2.66 -12.06
C HIS A 139 -3.01 2.43 -11.25
N GLY A 140 -3.77 3.49 -10.96
CA GLY A 140 -4.96 3.46 -10.13
C GLY A 140 -6.22 3.00 -10.85
N GLN A 141 -7.03 2.18 -10.18
CA GLN A 141 -8.33 1.72 -10.67
C GLN A 141 -9.40 2.76 -10.32
N ALA A 142 -9.79 3.58 -11.29
CA ALA A 142 -10.78 4.63 -11.08
C ALA A 142 -12.16 4.02 -10.80
N GLY A 143 -12.95 4.71 -9.96
CA GLY A 143 -14.29 4.26 -9.56
C GLY A 143 -14.32 3.16 -8.50
N ALA A 144 -13.17 2.75 -7.97
CA ALA A 144 -13.10 1.87 -6.81
C ALA A 144 -13.47 2.62 -5.51
N VAL A 145 -14.08 1.91 -4.56
CA VAL A 145 -14.49 2.42 -3.25
C VAL A 145 -13.90 1.51 -2.17
N LEU A 146 -13.32 2.11 -1.12
CA LEU A 146 -12.70 1.38 -0.01
C LEU A 146 -13.77 0.70 0.85
N THR A 147 -13.52 -0.55 1.22
CA THR A 147 -14.17 -1.21 2.35
C THR A 147 -13.14 -1.53 3.42
N ILE A 148 -13.53 -1.45 4.69
CA ILE A 148 -12.63 -1.67 5.82
C ILE A 148 -13.31 -2.60 6.82
N GLU A 149 -12.69 -3.74 7.08
CA GLU A 149 -12.98 -4.57 8.24
C GLU A 149 -12.01 -4.19 9.36
N ALA A 150 -12.51 -3.44 10.34
CA ALA A 150 -11.75 -3.03 11.51
C ALA A 150 -11.81 -4.08 12.62
N PRO A 151 -10.80 -4.16 13.51
CA PRO A 151 -10.91 -4.90 14.76
C PRO A 151 -12.13 -4.47 15.58
N ASP A 152 -12.68 -5.39 16.38
CA ASP A 152 -13.84 -5.12 17.22
C ASP A 152 -13.62 -3.90 18.14
N GLY A 153 -14.47 -2.88 17.97
CA GLY A 153 -14.44 -1.66 18.78
C GLY A 153 -13.37 -0.64 18.36
N ALA A 154 -12.54 -0.95 17.37
CA ALA A 154 -11.57 -0.01 16.82
C ALA A 154 -12.26 1.06 15.96
N VAL A 155 -11.78 2.28 16.05
CA VAL A 155 -12.23 3.41 15.23
C VAL A 155 -11.05 4.06 14.50
N TYR A 156 -11.37 4.85 13.48
CA TYR A 156 -10.45 5.77 12.82
C TYR A 156 -11.11 7.14 12.71
N GLU A 157 -10.34 8.21 12.83
CA GLU A 157 -10.91 9.57 12.91
C GLU A 157 -11.23 10.15 11.54
N GLU A 158 -10.43 9.81 10.55
CA GLU A 158 -10.45 10.43 9.23
C GLU A 158 -10.29 9.34 8.15
N GLY A 159 -11.06 9.46 7.06
CA GLY A 159 -11.04 8.50 5.97
C GLY A 159 -12.40 7.87 5.64
N PRO A 160 -12.54 7.24 4.46
CA PRO A 160 -11.56 7.21 3.38
C PRO A 160 -11.39 8.60 2.72
N ILE A 161 -10.14 9.04 2.54
CA ILE A 161 -9.80 10.25 1.77
C ILE A 161 -9.10 9.79 0.50
N TYR A 162 -9.73 9.99 -0.65
CA TYR A 162 -9.19 9.56 -1.94
C TYR A 162 -8.24 10.60 -2.53
N PHE A 163 -7.22 10.16 -3.24
CA PHE A 163 -6.35 11.03 -4.00
C PHE A 163 -6.99 11.40 -5.34
N GLY A 164 -6.81 12.64 -5.78
CA GLY A 164 -7.11 13.07 -7.15
C GLY A 164 -6.02 12.65 -8.13
N ASP A 165 -6.24 12.88 -9.43
CA ASP A 165 -5.30 12.48 -10.50
C ASP A 165 -3.92 13.14 -10.41
N ASN A 166 -3.82 14.25 -9.66
CA ASN A 166 -2.57 14.95 -9.37
C ASN A 166 -1.89 14.46 -8.08
N VAL A 167 -2.31 13.31 -7.54
CA VAL A 167 -1.74 12.68 -6.35
C VAL A 167 -1.84 13.59 -5.11
N VAL A 168 -2.88 14.42 -5.06
CA VAL A 168 -3.23 15.24 -3.89
C VAL A 168 -4.49 14.65 -3.24
N PRO A 169 -4.51 14.40 -1.92
CA PRO A 169 -5.70 13.90 -1.27
C PRO A 169 -6.82 14.94 -1.29
N ASP A 170 -8.03 14.50 -1.64
CA ASP A 170 -9.22 15.31 -1.82
C ASP A 170 -10.39 14.75 -1.00
N ARG A 171 -10.77 15.51 0.05
CA ARG A 171 -11.87 15.15 0.97
C ARG A 171 -13.25 15.16 0.30
N ALA A 172 -13.42 15.81 -0.84
CA ALA A 172 -14.69 15.88 -1.53
C ALA A 172 -14.97 14.64 -2.40
N ARG A 173 -13.94 13.84 -2.70
CA ARG A 173 -14.08 12.63 -3.52
C ARG A 173 -14.63 11.48 -2.70
N THR A 174 -15.49 10.68 -3.32
CA THR A 174 -16.11 9.50 -2.70
C THR A 174 -15.67 8.17 -3.32
N TYR A 175 -14.84 8.23 -4.37
CA TYR A 175 -14.30 7.09 -5.09
C TYR A 175 -12.90 7.40 -5.64
N ALA A 176 -12.16 6.34 -5.98
CA ALA A 176 -10.81 6.40 -6.48
C ALA A 176 -10.71 7.16 -7.82
N SER A 177 -9.71 8.01 -7.93
CA SER A 177 -9.27 8.59 -9.20
C SER A 177 -8.34 7.62 -9.94
N LEU A 178 -7.67 8.08 -11.00
CA LEU A 178 -6.72 7.27 -11.76
C LEU A 178 -5.37 7.11 -11.06
N ASP A 179 -5.10 7.94 -10.05
CA ASP A 179 -3.99 7.68 -9.14
C ASP A 179 -4.26 6.44 -8.27
N GLY A 180 -5.51 6.28 -7.83
CA GLY A 180 -5.95 5.13 -7.03
C GLY A 180 -5.54 5.18 -5.56
N GLY A 181 -4.88 6.24 -5.08
CA GLY A 181 -4.54 6.38 -3.67
C GLY A 181 -5.75 6.60 -2.76
N VAL A 182 -5.67 6.06 -1.54
CA VAL A 182 -6.64 6.32 -0.45
C VAL A 182 -5.94 6.36 0.91
N LEU A 183 -6.40 7.26 1.79
CA LEU A 183 -5.93 7.43 3.17
C LEU A 183 -7.00 7.06 4.18
N VAL A 184 -6.57 6.43 5.26
CA VAL A 184 -7.27 6.31 6.54
C VAL A 184 -6.31 6.78 7.63
N ILE A 185 -6.74 7.74 8.43
CA ILE A 185 -5.87 8.50 9.34
C ILE A 185 -6.37 8.35 10.78
N ASN A 186 -5.42 8.28 11.71
CA ASN A 186 -5.64 8.15 13.15
C ASN A 186 -6.49 6.92 13.50
N ALA A 187 -6.14 5.77 12.90
CA ALA A 187 -6.76 4.50 13.23
C ALA A 187 -6.22 3.93 14.54
N ASP A 188 -7.11 3.37 15.36
CA ASP A 188 -6.76 2.61 16.56
C ASP A 188 -5.81 1.45 16.21
N PRO A 189 -4.79 1.16 17.04
CA PRO A 189 -3.94 -0.01 16.82
C PRO A 189 -4.73 -1.32 16.74
N GLY A 190 -4.42 -2.15 15.74
CA GLY A 190 -5.03 -3.45 15.52
C GLY A 190 -4.74 -4.01 14.12
N ASP A 191 -5.38 -5.11 13.76
CA ASP A 191 -5.20 -5.74 12.44
C ASP A 191 -6.44 -5.49 11.58
N TYR A 192 -6.28 -4.70 10.52
CA TYR A 192 -7.37 -4.29 9.61
C TYR A 192 -7.29 -5.08 8.31
N THR A 193 -8.44 -5.47 7.77
CA THR A 193 -8.52 -5.94 6.38
C THR A 193 -9.12 -4.82 5.53
N LEU A 194 -8.36 -4.32 4.57
CA LEU A 194 -8.91 -3.42 3.54
C LEU A 194 -9.38 -4.27 2.37
N GLY A 195 -10.54 -3.93 1.83
CA GLY A 195 -11.08 -4.46 0.59
C GLY A 195 -11.54 -3.32 -0.31
N ALA A 196 -12.12 -3.66 -1.46
CA ALA A 196 -12.70 -2.68 -2.35
C ALA A 196 -13.88 -3.25 -3.11
N SER A 197 -14.74 -2.37 -3.59
CA SER A 197 -15.73 -2.69 -4.61
C SER A 197 -15.82 -1.56 -5.62
N CYS A 198 -16.33 -1.85 -6.81
CA CYS A 198 -16.69 -0.79 -7.73
C CYS A 198 -17.85 0.03 -7.18
N LEU A 199 -17.83 1.32 -7.50
CA LEU A 199 -18.92 2.23 -7.26
C LEU A 199 -20.21 1.67 -7.85
N SER A 200 -21.30 1.69 -7.08
CA SER A 200 -22.59 1.12 -7.50
C SER A 200 -23.76 2.08 -7.31
N ASP A 201 -23.55 3.22 -6.65
CA ASP A 201 -24.57 4.25 -6.50
C ASP A 201 -24.86 4.90 -7.87
N PRO A 202 -26.11 4.89 -8.37
CA PRO A 202 -26.42 5.37 -9.72
C PRO A 202 -26.12 6.86 -9.95
N ASP A 203 -26.32 7.70 -8.94
CA ASP A 203 -26.10 9.15 -9.07
C ASP A 203 -24.60 9.44 -9.12
N GLN A 204 -23.80 8.78 -8.26
CA GLN A 204 -22.35 8.88 -8.32
C GLN A 204 -21.77 8.23 -9.58
N MET A 205 -22.36 7.14 -10.07
CA MET A 205 -21.94 6.47 -11.31
C MET A 205 -22.09 7.40 -12.51
N ALA A 206 -23.20 8.15 -12.60
CA ALA A 206 -23.39 9.13 -13.67
C ALA A 206 -22.33 10.24 -13.63
N ALA A 207 -21.98 10.73 -12.43
CA ALA A 207 -20.90 11.71 -12.26
C ALA A 207 -19.53 11.13 -12.62
N PHE A 208 -19.25 9.89 -12.18
CA PHE A 208 -18.03 9.17 -12.47
C PHE A 208 -17.82 8.96 -13.98
N VAL A 209 -18.84 8.50 -14.70
CA VAL A 209 -18.78 8.32 -16.17
C VAL A 209 -18.62 9.67 -16.89
N ALA A 210 -19.17 10.75 -16.36
CA ALA A 210 -18.98 12.09 -16.93
C ALA A 210 -17.54 12.62 -16.70
N GLU A 211 -16.93 12.30 -15.56
CA GLU A 211 -15.55 12.69 -15.22
C GLU A 211 -14.51 11.81 -15.93
N TYR A 212 -14.74 10.50 -15.97
CA TYR A 212 -13.87 9.50 -16.57
C TYR A 212 -14.61 8.69 -17.64
N PRO A 213 -15.00 9.32 -18.75
CA PRO A 213 -15.56 8.58 -19.87
C PRO A 213 -14.47 7.65 -20.46
N PRO A 214 -14.84 6.52 -21.10
CA PRO A 214 -13.89 5.48 -21.54
C PRO A 214 -12.72 6.00 -22.39
N GLU A 215 -12.93 7.10 -23.11
CA GLU A 215 -11.92 7.76 -23.94
C GLU A 215 -10.79 8.40 -23.14
N THR A 216 -11.00 8.69 -21.86
CA THR A 216 -10.01 9.35 -20.99
C THR A 216 -8.84 8.40 -20.67
N TYR A 217 -9.14 7.09 -20.57
CA TYR A 217 -8.16 6.03 -20.34
C TYR A 217 -8.45 4.86 -21.27
N PRO A 218 -8.04 4.95 -22.55
CA PRO A 218 -8.31 3.91 -23.53
C PRO A 218 -7.59 2.60 -23.20
N ASP A 219 -6.48 2.69 -22.48
CA ASP A 219 -5.65 1.56 -22.09
C ASP A 219 -6.15 0.86 -20.82
N GLU A 220 -7.34 1.19 -20.33
CA GLU A 220 -7.96 0.53 -19.16
C GLU A 220 -8.50 -0.85 -19.51
N ASP A 221 -7.83 -1.87 -18.96
CA ASP A 221 -8.10 -3.29 -19.19
C ASP A 221 -9.34 -3.80 -18.43
N LEU A 222 -9.64 -3.20 -17.26
CA LEU A 222 -10.83 -3.48 -16.44
C LEU A 222 -11.49 -2.19 -15.97
N ARG A 223 -12.78 -2.02 -16.20
CA ARG A 223 -13.55 -0.82 -15.87
C ARG A 223 -14.65 -1.11 -14.86
N CYS A 224 -14.62 -0.41 -13.74
CA CYS A 224 -15.70 -0.45 -12.74
C CYS A 224 -17.09 -0.04 -13.29
N GLN A 225 -17.15 0.58 -14.46
CA GLN A 225 -18.37 1.10 -15.09
C GLN A 225 -19.11 0.03 -15.89
N THR A 226 -18.38 -0.94 -16.44
CA THR A 226 -18.90 -1.83 -17.49
C THR A 226 -18.54 -3.29 -17.27
N GLU A 227 -17.66 -3.59 -16.32
CA GLU A 227 -17.14 -4.93 -16.09
C GLU A 227 -17.30 -5.34 -14.62
N ASP A 228 -17.38 -6.64 -14.40
CA ASP A 228 -17.37 -7.22 -13.07
C ASP A 228 -15.92 -7.31 -12.59
N VAL A 229 -15.52 -6.33 -11.77
CA VAL A 229 -14.19 -6.24 -11.19
C VAL A 229 -14.23 -6.68 -9.73
N GLN A 230 -13.32 -7.59 -9.37
CA GLN A 230 -13.05 -7.97 -7.99
C GLN A 230 -11.73 -7.37 -7.53
N PHE A 231 -11.54 -7.27 -6.22
CA PHE A 231 -10.30 -6.76 -5.65
C PHE A 231 -9.74 -7.71 -4.61
N ASP A 232 -8.43 -7.90 -4.65
CA ASP A 232 -7.71 -8.54 -3.56
C ASP A 232 -7.87 -7.73 -2.27
N SER A 233 -8.01 -8.43 -1.14
CA SER A 233 -7.96 -7.81 0.17
C SER A 233 -6.52 -7.71 0.68
N VAL A 234 -6.26 -6.71 1.52
CA VAL A 234 -4.93 -6.49 2.13
C VAL A 234 -5.04 -6.42 3.65
N LEU A 235 -4.16 -7.16 4.33
CA LEU A 235 -4.05 -7.15 5.78
C LEU A 235 -3.05 -6.09 6.24
N MET A 236 -3.50 -5.16 7.09
CA MET A 236 -2.73 -4.03 7.62
C MET A 236 -2.56 -4.16 9.12
N LYS A 237 -1.32 -4.35 9.60
CA LYS A 237 -1.00 -4.44 11.03
C LYS A 237 -0.76 -3.06 11.65
N CYS A 238 -1.84 -2.33 11.85
CA CYS A 238 -1.84 -1.00 12.45
C CYS A 238 -1.24 -1.02 13.86
N ARG A 239 -0.16 -0.27 14.10
CA ARG A 239 0.46 -0.08 15.43
C ARG A 239 0.67 1.42 15.66
N ALA A 240 0.70 1.83 16.93
CA ALA A 240 0.90 3.22 17.31
C ALA A 240 2.16 3.81 16.64
N GLY A 241 2.02 4.99 16.03
CA GLY A 241 3.10 5.74 15.40
C GLY A 241 3.56 5.19 14.05
N VAL A 242 2.86 4.19 13.49
CA VAL A 242 3.23 3.56 12.22
C VAL A 242 2.49 4.16 11.04
N PHE A 243 3.24 4.41 9.96
CA PHE A 243 2.71 4.63 8.63
C PHE A 243 2.65 3.30 7.87
N LEU A 244 1.48 2.86 7.44
CA LEU A 244 1.29 1.64 6.67
C LEU A 244 1.02 2.00 5.22
N ASN A 245 1.71 1.33 4.29
CA ASN A 245 1.43 1.47 2.87
C ASN A 245 1.35 0.11 2.16
N ALA A 246 0.19 -0.19 1.59
CA ALA A 246 0.06 -1.16 0.52
C ALA A 246 0.27 -0.45 -0.83
N SER A 247 1.55 -0.36 -1.21
CA SER A 247 2.00 0.31 -2.45
C SER A 247 1.31 -0.26 -3.70
N PRO A 248 1.35 0.42 -4.85
CA PRO A 248 0.71 -0.04 -6.08
C PRO A 248 0.99 -1.51 -6.44
N SER A 249 2.23 -2.00 -6.33
CA SER A 249 2.52 -3.42 -6.64
C SER A 249 1.80 -4.44 -5.74
N TYR A 250 1.26 -4.01 -4.60
CA TYR A 250 0.74 -4.86 -3.53
C TYR A 250 -0.54 -4.34 -2.88
N GLY A 251 -1.15 -3.32 -3.49
CA GLY A 251 -2.38 -2.68 -3.04
C GLY A 251 -3.61 -3.58 -3.21
N LEU A 252 -4.77 -2.94 -3.27
CA LEU A 252 -6.04 -3.59 -3.61
C LEU A 252 -6.02 -3.86 -5.12
N GLN A 253 -5.51 -5.02 -5.54
CA GLN A 253 -5.35 -5.38 -6.95
C GLN A 253 -6.71 -5.68 -7.58
N ALA A 254 -7.07 -4.93 -8.62
CA ALA A 254 -8.22 -5.22 -9.46
C ALA A 254 -7.95 -6.49 -10.27
N GLN A 255 -8.95 -7.36 -10.35
CA GLN A 255 -8.93 -8.61 -11.08
C GLN A 255 -10.29 -8.82 -11.78
N PRO A 256 -10.34 -9.53 -12.92
CA PRO A 256 -11.61 -9.95 -13.50
C PRO A 256 -12.38 -10.85 -12.52
N ALA A 257 -13.71 -10.74 -12.46
CA ALA A 257 -14.51 -11.69 -11.70
C ALA A 257 -14.42 -13.11 -12.32
N GLU A 258 -14.14 -14.13 -11.48
CA GLU A 258 -14.17 -15.55 -11.87
C GLU A 258 -15.58 -16.12 -12.06
#